data_AF-A0A812EUT0-F1
#
_entry.id   AF-A0A812EUT0-F1
#
_cell.length_a   1.000
_cell.length_b   1.000
_cell.length_c   1.000
_cell.angle_alpha   90.00
_cell.angle_beta   90.00
_cell.angle_gamma   90.00
#
_symmetry.space_group_name_H-M   'P 1'
#
loop_
_entity.id
_entity.type
_entity.pdbx_description
1 polymer ?
#
loop_
_entity_poly.entity_id
_entity_poly.type
_entity_poly.pdbx_seq_one_letter_code
_entity_poly.pdbx_strand_id
1 'polypeptide(L)'
;MSPSITRKRFLRELKQLKTTADYSSCDNSRLNEWLKELSEDFSVYTYQMLRCGIDRSVLPSISEDELERECGITNSIHRRKIIDHIKLMAFPQSGVCPIADESNSGGDARRIKKIDVFISYRRSNGSQLASLLKVHLQLRGFSVFLDIERLRAGKFDVGLLKSVQKARNFILVLTPQALDRCLDDNDRKDWVHREIAAALEHKCNIIPIMDNFDWPPSEKLPEDIRSITFFNGVRWIHDYQDACVDKLERFLRGDVNSRKGQLQSMSNQGSFDDPVLAQFKWSSSSSNDNGSPPKNSPS
;
A
#
# COMPACT_ATOMS: atom_id res chain seq x y z
N MET A 1 -58.25 -7.88 -12.30
CA MET A 1 -56.79 -8.08 -12.26
C MET A 1 -56.14 -6.72 -12.15
N SER A 2 -55.42 -6.43 -11.07
CA SER A 2 -54.94 -5.07 -10.78
C SER A 2 -53.84 -4.65 -11.77
N PRO A 3 -54.02 -3.55 -12.53
CA PRO A 3 -53.06 -3.08 -13.54
C PRO A 3 -51.66 -2.81 -12.97
N SER A 4 -51.54 -2.64 -11.65
CA SER A 4 -50.29 -2.46 -10.92
C SER A 4 -49.36 -3.68 -10.97
N ILE A 5 -49.87 -4.91 -10.87
CA ILE A 5 -49.03 -6.11 -10.88
C ILE A 5 -48.50 -6.38 -12.29
N THR A 6 -49.36 -6.26 -13.31
CA THR A 6 -48.96 -6.39 -14.72
C THR A 6 -47.92 -5.34 -15.11
N ARG A 7 -48.09 -4.08 -14.67
CA ARG A 7 -47.11 -3.01 -14.89
C ARG A 7 -45.77 -3.30 -14.22
N LYS A 8 -45.76 -3.79 -12.98
CA LYS A 8 -44.51 -4.17 -12.29
C LYS A 8 -43.79 -5.31 -12.99
N ARG A 9 -44.53 -6.33 -13.46
CA ARG A 9 -43.97 -7.43 -14.25
C ARG A 9 -43.36 -6.93 -15.56
N PHE A 10 -44.10 -6.09 -16.30
CA PHE A 10 -43.61 -5.47 -17.52
C PHE A 10 -42.33 -4.66 -17.29
N LEU A 11 -42.25 -3.84 -16.24
CA LEU A 11 -41.05 -3.07 -15.93
C LEU A 11 -39.84 -3.95 -15.59
N ARG A 12 -40.06 -5.13 -14.98
CA ARG A 12 -39.00 -6.10 -14.72
C ARG A 12 -38.49 -6.74 -16.01
N GLU A 13 -39.39 -7.17 -16.89
CA GLU A 13 -39.05 -7.71 -18.22
C GLU A 13 -38.33 -6.65 -19.07
N LEU A 14 -38.80 -5.40 -19.02
CA LEU A 14 -38.16 -4.27 -19.69
C LEU A 14 -36.76 -3.99 -19.13
N LYS A 15 -36.56 -4.07 -17.81
CA LYS A 15 -35.24 -3.94 -17.19
C LYS A 15 -34.30 -5.02 -17.74
N GLN A 16 -34.75 -6.28 -17.76
CA GLN A 16 -33.97 -7.40 -18.28
C GLN A 16 -33.62 -7.23 -19.77
N LEU A 17 -34.57 -6.76 -20.58
CA LEU A 17 -34.33 -6.47 -21.99
C LEU A 17 -33.25 -5.39 -22.16
N LYS A 18 -33.33 -4.29 -21.41
CA LYS A 18 -32.32 -3.22 -21.49
C LYS A 18 -30.94 -3.68 -21.02
N THR A 19 -30.86 -4.60 -20.07
CA THR A 19 -29.58 -5.15 -19.63
C THR A 19 -28.92 -6.05 -20.67
N THR A 20 -29.72 -6.81 -21.41
CA THR A 20 -29.26 -7.81 -22.38
C THR A 20 -29.15 -7.29 -23.82
N ALA A 21 -29.70 -6.11 -24.10
CA ALA A 21 -29.68 -5.50 -25.42
C ALA A 21 -28.27 -5.18 -25.90
N ASP A 22 -28.07 -5.35 -27.21
CA ASP A 22 -26.89 -4.86 -27.91
C ASP A 22 -27.13 -3.40 -28.36
N TYR A 23 -26.16 -2.54 -28.07
CA TYR A 23 -26.17 -1.10 -28.38
C TYR A 23 -25.11 -0.71 -29.43
N SER A 24 -24.44 -1.69 -30.03
CA SER A 24 -23.36 -1.50 -31.02
C SER A 24 -23.71 -0.56 -32.18
N SER A 25 -24.99 -0.46 -32.58
CA SER A 25 -25.43 0.42 -33.66
C SER A 25 -25.52 1.90 -33.28
N CYS A 26 -25.60 2.22 -31.99
CA CYS A 26 -25.77 3.59 -31.50
C CYS A 26 -24.76 4.01 -30.43
N ASP A 27 -23.90 3.11 -29.97
CA ASP A 27 -22.87 3.36 -28.98
C ASP A 27 -21.46 3.36 -29.59
N ASN A 28 -21.13 4.44 -30.30
CA ASN A 28 -19.81 4.61 -30.91
C ASN A 28 -18.69 4.75 -29.86
N SER A 29 -19.03 5.09 -28.62
CA SER A 29 -18.08 5.41 -27.54
C SER A 29 -17.83 4.27 -26.56
N ARG A 30 -18.52 3.14 -26.73
CA ARG A 30 -18.53 1.98 -25.81
C ARG A 30 -18.97 2.36 -24.40
N LEU A 31 -19.97 3.23 -24.28
CA LEU A 31 -20.60 3.62 -23.03
C LEU A 31 -21.27 2.43 -22.33
N ASN A 32 -21.86 1.49 -23.07
CA ASN A 32 -22.51 0.31 -22.52
C ASN A 32 -21.52 -0.60 -21.78
N GLU A 33 -20.37 -0.86 -22.41
CA GLU A 33 -19.30 -1.65 -21.82
C GLU A 33 -18.80 -0.98 -20.53
N TRP A 34 -18.60 0.34 -20.60
CA TRP A 34 -18.20 1.13 -19.43
C TRP A 34 -19.22 1.08 -18.27
N LEU A 35 -20.52 1.15 -18.57
CA LEU A 35 -21.56 0.98 -17.56
C LEU A 35 -21.56 -0.44 -16.99
N LYS A 36 -21.31 -1.46 -17.80
CA LYS A 36 -21.18 -2.86 -17.35
C LYS A 36 -19.98 -3.08 -16.44
N GLU A 37 -18.85 -2.41 -16.70
CA GLU A 37 -17.66 -2.44 -15.81
C GLU A 37 -17.99 -1.92 -14.40
N LEU A 38 -18.88 -0.92 -14.30
CA LEU A 38 -19.37 -0.37 -13.04
C LEU A 38 -20.31 -1.32 -12.30
N SER A 39 -21.25 -1.90 -13.03
CA SER A 39 -22.19 -2.91 -12.57
C SER A 39 -22.94 -3.48 -13.77
N GLU A 40 -23.09 -4.79 -13.84
CA GLU A 40 -23.85 -5.46 -14.92
C GLU A 40 -25.26 -4.86 -15.10
N ASP A 41 -25.86 -4.42 -13.99
CA ASP A 41 -27.19 -3.80 -13.90
C ASP A 41 -27.28 -2.38 -14.47
N PHE A 42 -26.17 -1.71 -14.76
CA PHE A 42 -26.15 -0.30 -15.21
C PHE A 42 -26.38 -0.13 -16.71
N SER A 43 -26.29 -1.23 -17.47
CA SER A 43 -26.67 -1.33 -18.88
C SER A 43 -28.08 -0.75 -19.16
N VAL A 44 -28.95 -0.76 -18.16
CA VAL A 44 -30.31 -0.19 -18.25
C VAL A 44 -30.35 1.30 -18.56
N TYR A 45 -29.25 2.02 -18.28
CA TYR A 45 -29.10 3.46 -18.49
C TYR A 45 -28.54 3.82 -19.86
N THR A 46 -27.86 2.88 -20.53
CA THR A 46 -27.13 3.09 -21.78
C THR A 46 -27.97 3.82 -22.83
N TYR A 47 -29.15 3.31 -23.16
CA TYR A 47 -30.01 3.92 -24.18
C TYR A 47 -30.39 5.36 -23.86
N GLN A 48 -30.74 5.63 -22.60
CA GLN A 48 -31.23 6.95 -22.21
C GLN A 48 -30.07 7.96 -22.18
N MET A 49 -28.88 7.55 -21.73
CA MET A 49 -27.68 8.38 -21.77
C MET A 49 -27.28 8.72 -23.21
N LEU A 50 -27.23 7.74 -24.11
CA LEU A 50 -26.94 7.96 -25.53
C LEU A 50 -27.99 8.86 -26.19
N ARG A 51 -29.28 8.68 -25.86
CA ARG A 51 -30.36 9.52 -26.39
C ARG A 51 -30.23 10.99 -25.97
N CYS A 52 -29.66 11.24 -24.79
CA CYS A 52 -29.36 12.59 -24.29
C CYS A 52 -28.04 13.16 -24.84
N GLY A 53 -27.37 12.44 -25.76
CA GLY A 53 -26.08 12.87 -26.32
C GLY A 53 -24.91 12.68 -25.36
N ILE A 54 -25.09 11.91 -24.28
CA ILE A 54 -24.02 11.61 -23.35
C ILE A 54 -23.29 10.38 -23.85
N ASP A 55 -22.07 10.61 -24.31
CA ASP A 55 -21.11 9.59 -24.69
C ASP A 55 -19.92 9.59 -23.72
N ARG A 56 -18.98 8.66 -23.92
CA ARG A 56 -17.79 8.54 -23.06
C ARG A 56 -16.94 9.81 -22.98
N SER A 57 -16.98 10.68 -23.99
CA SER A 57 -16.19 11.91 -24.05
C SER A 57 -16.77 13.04 -23.20
N VAL A 58 -18.11 13.07 -23.05
CA VAL A 58 -18.86 14.08 -22.29
C VAL A 58 -19.02 13.70 -20.82
N LEU A 59 -18.82 12.42 -20.47
CA LEU A 59 -18.88 11.94 -19.07
C LEU A 59 -18.11 12.81 -18.07
N PRO A 60 -16.86 13.26 -18.30
CA PRO A 60 -16.11 14.06 -17.33
C PRO A 60 -16.76 15.39 -16.94
N SER A 61 -17.58 15.96 -17.82
CA SER A 61 -18.25 17.25 -17.61
C SER A 61 -19.66 17.14 -17.03
N ILE A 62 -20.19 15.91 -16.84
CA ILE A 62 -21.58 15.73 -16.42
C ILE A 62 -21.78 15.98 -14.92
N SER A 63 -22.89 16.63 -14.59
CA SER A 63 -23.34 16.90 -13.23
C SER A 63 -24.32 15.84 -12.72
N GLU A 64 -24.49 15.77 -11.39
CA GLU A 64 -25.47 14.88 -10.77
C GLU A 64 -26.91 15.23 -11.20
N ASP A 65 -27.20 16.51 -11.41
CA ASP A 65 -28.53 17.00 -11.81
C ASP A 65 -28.88 16.59 -13.25
N GLU A 66 -27.90 16.54 -14.16
CA GLU A 66 -28.09 16.07 -15.54
C GLU A 66 -28.33 14.56 -15.60
N LEU A 67 -27.65 13.78 -14.75
CA LEU A 67 -27.93 12.35 -14.61
C LEU A 67 -29.33 12.07 -14.07
N GLU A 68 -29.86 12.93 -13.20
CA GLU A 68 -31.21 12.78 -12.67
C GLU A 68 -32.29 13.19 -13.68
N ARG A 69 -32.20 14.42 -14.20
CA ARG A 69 -33.26 15.03 -15.00
C ARG A 69 -33.26 14.57 -16.46
N GLU A 70 -32.09 14.49 -17.07
CA GLU A 70 -31.97 14.16 -18.51
C GLU A 70 -31.87 12.64 -18.70
N CYS A 71 -30.99 11.98 -17.92
CA CYS A 71 -30.76 10.53 -18.04
C CYS A 71 -31.81 9.69 -17.30
N GLY A 72 -32.68 10.30 -16.50
CA GLY A 72 -33.73 9.60 -15.75
C GLY A 72 -33.21 8.62 -14.70
N ILE A 73 -31.97 8.80 -14.20
CA ILE A 73 -31.37 7.94 -13.17
C ILE A 73 -31.88 8.41 -11.81
N THR A 74 -33.09 8.01 -11.43
CA THR A 74 -33.73 8.46 -10.18
C THR A 74 -33.06 7.91 -8.92
N ASN A 75 -32.35 6.79 -9.03
CA ASN A 75 -31.63 6.20 -7.89
C ASN A 75 -30.34 7.00 -7.61
N SER A 76 -30.34 7.72 -6.49
CA SER A 76 -29.20 8.54 -6.04
C SER A 76 -27.91 7.73 -5.80
N ILE A 77 -28.01 6.45 -5.43
CA ILE A 77 -26.85 5.56 -5.27
C ILE A 77 -26.21 5.29 -6.64
N HIS A 78 -27.04 5.08 -7.67
CA HIS A 78 -26.55 4.79 -9.01
C HIS A 78 -25.87 6.03 -9.61
N ARG A 79 -26.50 7.21 -9.47
CA ARG A 79 -25.88 8.48 -9.85
C ARG A 79 -24.55 8.71 -9.15
N ARG A 80 -24.49 8.46 -7.83
CA ARG A 80 -23.25 8.60 -7.06
C ARG A 80 -22.16 7.66 -7.54
N LYS A 81 -22.47 6.38 -7.77
CA LYS A 81 -21.51 5.39 -8.32
C LYS A 81 -20.99 5.82 -9.70
N ILE A 82 -21.87 6.29 -10.58
CA ILE A 82 -21.51 6.79 -11.92
C ILE A 82 -20.60 8.01 -11.79
N ILE A 83 -20.98 9.04 -11.02
CA ILE A 83 -20.18 10.26 -10.81
C ILE A 83 -18.84 9.96 -10.14
N ASP A 84 -18.82 9.08 -9.15
CA ASP A 84 -17.57 8.70 -8.48
C ASP A 84 -16.64 7.99 -9.48
N HIS A 85 -17.16 7.13 -10.35
CA HIS A 85 -16.35 6.48 -11.37
C HIS A 85 -15.90 7.43 -12.48
N ILE A 86 -16.73 8.38 -12.87
CA ILE A 86 -16.35 9.49 -13.76
C ILE A 86 -15.21 10.29 -13.14
N LYS A 87 -15.27 10.61 -11.84
CA LYS A 87 -14.17 11.28 -11.13
C LYS A 87 -12.93 10.39 -11.13
N LEU A 88 -13.06 9.09 -10.88
CA LEU A 88 -11.95 8.14 -10.97
C LEU A 88 -11.33 8.07 -12.38
N MET A 89 -12.06 8.42 -13.44
CA MET A 89 -11.56 8.48 -14.82
C MET A 89 -11.02 9.86 -15.23
N ALA A 90 -11.71 10.94 -14.85
CA ALA A 90 -11.35 12.33 -15.13
C ALA A 90 -10.09 12.78 -14.38
N PHE A 91 -9.82 12.14 -13.24
CA PHE A 91 -8.46 12.06 -12.70
C PHE A 91 -7.83 10.80 -13.28
N PRO A 92 -7.03 10.85 -14.37
CA PRO A 92 -6.41 9.66 -14.91
C PRO A 92 -5.50 9.08 -13.82
N GLN A 93 -6.00 8.05 -13.14
CA GLN A 93 -5.36 7.36 -12.05
C GLN A 93 -3.94 6.94 -12.46
N SER A 94 -3.02 7.06 -11.50
CA SER A 94 -2.02 6.02 -11.28
C SER A 94 -2.68 4.65 -11.51
N GLY A 95 -2.32 3.97 -12.60
CA GLY A 95 -3.02 2.75 -13.00
C GLY A 95 -3.06 1.71 -11.89
N VAL A 96 -4.25 1.19 -11.58
CA VAL A 96 -4.57 -0.24 -11.44
C VAL A 96 -6.07 -0.44 -11.72
N CYS A 97 -6.36 -1.53 -12.45
CA CYS A 97 -7.64 -2.09 -12.87
C CYS A 97 -8.57 -2.50 -11.70
N PRO A 98 -9.90 -2.61 -11.93
CA PRO A 98 -10.79 -3.29 -11.01
C PRO A 98 -10.80 -4.79 -11.31
N ILE A 99 -10.38 -5.61 -10.35
CA ILE A 99 -10.87 -7.00 -10.27
C ILE A 99 -11.70 -7.07 -8.99
N ALA A 100 -12.93 -7.52 -9.18
CA ALA A 100 -13.96 -7.67 -8.18
C ALA A 100 -13.53 -8.67 -7.10
N ASP A 101 -13.82 -8.32 -5.85
CA ASP A 101 -14.10 -9.33 -4.83
C ASP A 101 -15.35 -8.85 -4.06
N GLU A 102 -16.46 -9.52 -4.38
CA GLU A 102 -17.72 -9.43 -3.67
C GLU A 102 -17.67 -10.44 -2.52
N SER A 103 -17.53 -9.95 -1.29
CA SER A 103 -18.18 -10.59 -0.14
C SER A 103 -18.28 -9.64 1.06
N ASN A 104 -19.52 -9.17 1.22
CA ASN A 104 -20.23 -8.93 2.47
C ASN A 104 -19.96 -7.71 3.36
N SER A 105 -21.10 -7.09 3.69
CA SER A 105 -21.45 -6.44 4.96
C SER A 105 -21.15 -4.94 5.10
N GLY A 106 -22.18 -4.16 4.75
CA GLY A 106 -22.86 -3.27 5.69
C GLY A 106 -22.02 -2.22 6.42
N GLY A 107 -22.24 -0.97 6.04
CA GLY A 107 -22.07 0.17 6.93
C GLY A 107 -20.76 0.95 6.79
N ASP A 108 -20.96 2.25 6.76
CA ASP A 108 -20.00 3.32 7.01
C ASP A 108 -19.09 3.87 5.90
N ALA A 109 -19.30 5.18 5.72
CA ALA A 109 -18.36 6.23 5.33
C ALA A 109 -17.25 5.83 4.36
N ARG A 110 -17.34 6.36 3.13
CA ARG A 110 -16.23 6.85 2.29
C ARG A 110 -14.86 6.48 2.88
N ARG A 111 -14.46 5.21 2.77
CA ARG A 111 -13.11 4.79 3.13
C ARG A 111 -12.21 5.55 2.17
N ILE A 112 -11.58 6.61 2.67
CA ILE A 112 -10.32 7.08 2.10
C ILE A 112 -9.53 5.78 1.96
N LYS A 113 -9.30 5.31 0.73
CA LYS A 113 -8.54 4.07 0.49
C LYS A 113 -7.25 4.24 1.26
N LYS A 114 -7.15 3.56 2.41
CA LYS A 114 -6.03 3.72 3.33
C LYS A 114 -4.83 3.19 2.56
N ILE A 115 -3.82 4.04 2.38
CA ILE A 115 -2.58 3.58 1.76
C ILE A 115 -1.93 2.70 2.83
N ASP A 116 -1.70 1.44 2.50
CA ASP A 116 -1.11 0.52 3.46
C ASP A 116 0.40 0.69 3.48
N VAL A 117 0.98 0.91 2.31
CA VAL A 117 2.41 0.95 2.10
C VAL A 117 2.76 2.11 1.17
N PHE A 118 3.66 2.97 1.61
CA PHE A 118 4.36 3.94 0.76
C PHE A 118 5.77 3.40 0.49
N ILE A 119 6.19 3.36 -0.77
CA ILE A 119 7.55 2.94 -1.15
C ILE A 119 8.33 4.17 -1.60
N SER A 120 9.34 4.55 -0.81
CA SER A 120 10.36 5.52 -1.17
C SER A 120 11.56 4.80 -1.77
N TYR A 121 12.10 5.31 -2.87
CA TYR A 121 13.23 4.69 -3.56
C TYR A 121 14.03 5.72 -4.35
N ARG A 122 15.29 5.37 -4.60
CA ARG A 122 16.15 6.20 -5.45
C ARG A 122 15.88 5.93 -6.93
N ARG A 123 15.44 6.94 -7.69
CA ARG A 123 15.06 6.76 -9.11
C ARG A 123 16.18 6.28 -10.03
N SER A 124 17.43 6.63 -9.75
CA SER A 124 18.57 6.27 -10.61
C SER A 124 18.82 4.76 -10.70
N ASN A 125 18.50 4.00 -9.66
CA ASN A 125 18.82 2.56 -9.59
C ASN A 125 17.85 1.70 -8.79
N GLY A 126 16.94 2.27 -8.00
CA GLY A 126 15.95 1.54 -7.19
C GLY A 126 14.60 1.29 -7.86
N SER A 127 14.38 1.79 -9.09
CA SER A 127 13.07 1.73 -9.76
C SER A 127 12.58 0.30 -10.04
N GLN A 128 13.50 -0.60 -10.42
CA GLN A 128 13.18 -2.01 -10.70
C GLN A 128 12.74 -2.73 -9.43
N LEU A 129 13.54 -2.67 -8.36
CA LEU A 129 13.22 -3.32 -7.09
C LEU A 129 11.93 -2.74 -6.47
N ALA A 130 11.74 -1.43 -6.52
CA ALA A 130 10.54 -0.79 -5.99
C ALA A 130 9.26 -1.22 -6.75
N SER A 131 9.35 -1.37 -8.08
CA SER A 131 8.24 -1.88 -8.91
C SER A 131 7.96 -3.35 -8.62
N LEU A 132 9.00 -4.17 -8.44
CA LEU A 132 8.88 -5.58 -8.07
C LEU A 132 8.17 -5.73 -6.71
N LEU A 133 8.64 -5.00 -5.69
CA LEU A 133 8.02 -4.98 -4.36
C LEU A 133 6.55 -4.56 -4.44
N LYS A 134 6.24 -3.55 -5.24
CA LYS A 134 4.85 -3.12 -5.47
C LYS A 134 3.99 -4.26 -6.00
N VAL A 135 4.42 -4.95 -7.05
CA VAL A 135 3.66 -6.07 -7.64
C VAL A 135 3.45 -7.18 -6.61
N HIS A 136 4.51 -7.63 -5.92
CA HIS A 136 4.41 -8.69 -4.92
C HIS A 136 3.47 -8.35 -3.76
N LEU A 137 3.56 -7.12 -3.24
CA LEU A 137 2.70 -6.66 -2.16
C LEU A 137 1.24 -6.50 -2.61
N GLN A 138 1.00 -6.04 -3.84
CA GLN A 138 -0.35 -5.95 -4.41
C GLN A 138 -0.99 -7.32 -4.59
N LEU A 139 -0.24 -8.32 -5.06
CA LEU A 139 -0.71 -9.71 -5.14
C LEU A 139 -1.10 -10.29 -3.77
N ARG A 140 -0.52 -9.77 -2.69
CA ARG A 140 -0.84 -10.13 -1.29
C ARG A 140 -1.93 -9.25 -0.66
N GLY A 141 -2.58 -8.40 -1.46
CA GLY A 141 -3.71 -7.57 -1.04
C GLY A 141 -3.36 -6.25 -0.37
N PHE A 142 -2.09 -5.81 -0.38
CA PHE A 142 -1.71 -4.51 0.16
C PHE A 142 -1.97 -3.37 -0.82
N SER A 143 -2.50 -2.26 -0.32
CA SER A 143 -2.58 -0.99 -1.07
C SER A 143 -1.22 -0.29 -1.06
N VAL A 144 -0.50 -0.38 -2.18
CA VAL A 144 0.86 0.16 -2.33
C VAL A 144 0.89 1.43 -3.18
N PHE A 145 1.50 2.48 -2.65
CA PHE A 145 1.81 3.71 -3.37
C PHE A 145 3.32 3.77 -3.67
N LEU A 146 3.65 4.08 -4.93
CA LEU A 146 5.02 4.19 -5.43
C LEU A 146 5.17 5.53 -6.13
N ASP A 147 6.18 6.31 -5.77
CA ASP A 147 6.42 7.63 -6.34
C ASP A 147 7.04 7.53 -7.75
N ILE A 148 6.22 7.16 -8.75
CA ILE A 148 6.62 7.15 -10.16
C ILE A 148 5.96 8.33 -10.91
N GLU A 149 6.81 9.32 -11.24
CA GLU A 149 6.85 9.98 -12.56
C GLU A 149 5.65 10.83 -13.06
N ARG A 150 4.99 11.61 -12.19
CA ARG A 150 4.09 12.70 -12.66
C ARG A 150 4.32 14.09 -12.07
N LEU A 151 5.31 14.25 -11.19
CA LEU A 151 5.46 15.47 -10.37
C LEU A 151 6.42 16.54 -10.95
N ARG A 152 6.79 16.46 -12.24
CA ARG A 152 7.71 17.43 -12.87
C ARG A 152 7.08 18.80 -13.23
N ALA A 153 5.78 19.03 -12.99
CA ALA A 153 5.10 20.27 -13.39
C ALA A 153 4.33 20.97 -12.25
N GLY A 154 5.05 21.73 -11.39
CA GLY A 154 4.49 22.85 -10.60
C GLY A 154 3.96 22.55 -9.18
N LYS A 155 4.34 23.38 -8.18
CA LYS A 155 3.83 23.48 -6.78
C LYS A 155 3.09 22.24 -6.21
N PHE A 156 3.78 21.12 -5.99
CA PHE A 156 3.19 19.86 -5.47
C PHE A 156 3.73 19.36 -4.12
N ASP A 157 4.52 20.18 -3.41
CA ASP A 157 5.13 19.80 -2.12
C ASP A 157 4.15 19.22 -1.11
N VAL A 158 2.90 19.69 -1.13
CA VAL A 158 1.86 19.31 -0.17
C VAL A 158 1.23 17.94 -0.49
N GLY A 159 1.23 17.50 -1.75
CA GLY A 159 0.51 16.28 -2.16
C GLY A 159 1.24 14.99 -1.79
N LEU A 160 2.56 14.96 -2.01
CA LEU A 160 3.40 13.78 -1.75
C LEU A 160 3.55 13.52 -0.25
N LEU A 161 3.83 14.57 0.53
CA LEU A 161 3.92 14.49 2.00
C LEU A 161 2.60 14.04 2.63
N LYS A 162 1.44 14.46 2.07
CA LYS A 162 0.12 13.97 2.48
C LYS A 162 -0.08 12.47 2.21
N SER A 163 0.58 11.89 1.21
CA SER A 163 0.51 10.45 0.95
C SER A 163 1.31 9.66 1.96
N VAL A 164 2.49 10.16 2.36
CA VAL A 164 3.29 9.58 3.46
C VAL A 164 2.49 9.61 4.77
N GLN A 165 1.86 10.74 5.08
CA GLN A 165 0.97 10.89 6.25
C GLN A 165 -0.18 9.89 6.32
N LYS A 166 -0.70 9.49 5.16
CA LYS A 166 -1.82 8.54 5.08
C LYS A 166 -1.36 7.08 5.12
N ALA A 167 -0.07 6.83 4.92
CA ALA A 167 0.48 5.49 4.86
C ALA A 167 0.73 4.93 6.26
N ARG A 168 0.34 3.67 6.47
CA ARG A 168 0.64 2.95 7.73
C ARG A 168 2.09 2.51 7.79
N ASN A 169 2.59 2.01 6.67
CA ASN A 169 3.94 1.50 6.53
C ASN A 169 4.70 2.31 5.48
N PHE A 170 5.99 2.50 5.74
CA PHE A 170 6.91 3.21 4.86
C PHE A 170 8.07 2.28 4.53
N ILE A 171 8.14 1.83 3.29
CA ILE A 171 9.25 1.00 2.79
C ILE A 171 10.28 1.93 2.17
N LEU A 172 11.52 1.83 2.64
CA LEU A 172 12.65 2.58 2.10
C LEU A 172 13.55 1.63 1.33
N VAL A 173 13.60 1.77 0.00
CA VAL A 173 14.47 0.96 -0.86
C VAL A 173 15.86 1.59 -0.90
N LEU A 174 16.82 0.88 -0.31
CA LEU A 174 18.22 1.25 -0.19
C LEU A 174 19.05 0.41 -1.16
N THR A 175 19.19 0.91 -2.38
CA THR A 175 20.17 0.46 -3.39
C THR A 175 21.52 1.16 -3.17
N PRO A 176 22.62 0.75 -3.84
CA PRO A 176 23.89 1.45 -3.72
C PRO A 176 23.70 2.96 -3.95
N GLN A 177 24.32 3.81 -3.13
CA GLN A 177 24.23 5.27 -3.25
C GLN A 177 22.81 5.87 -3.07
N ALA A 178 21.86 5.12 -2.49
CA ALA A 178 20.49 5.60 -2.31
C ALA A 178 20.40 6.87 -1.45
N LEU A 179 21.25 7.00 -0.43
CA LEU A 179 21.27 8.13 0.51
C LEU A 179 22.33 9.19 0.19
N ASP A 180 23.11 9.07 -0.89
CA ASP A 180 24.25 9.96 -1.15
C ASP A 180 23.85 11.43 -1.29
N ARG A 181 22.65 11.72 -1.83
CA ARG A 181 22.14 13.10 -1.91
C ARG A 181 21.48 13.59 -0.63
N CYS A 182 21.24 12.69 0.33
CA CYS A 182 20.74 13.05 1.65
C CYS A 182 21.89 13.39 2.60
N LEU A 183 23.13 13.02 2.28
CA LEU A 183 24.32 13.40 3.05
C LEU A 183 24.45 14.92 3.04
N ASP A 184 24.59 15.51 4.24
CA ASP A 184 24.71 16.96 4.46
C ASP A 184 23.57 17.83 3.89
N ASP A 185 22.41 17.24 3.55
CA ASP A 185 21.24 17.95 3.00
C ASP A 185 20.41 18.66 4.08
N ASN A 186 21.01 19.58 4.85
CA ASN A 186 20.32 20.28 5.94
C ASN A 186 19.13 21.15 5.48
N ASP A 187 19.10 21.52 4.19
CA ASP A 187 18.03 22.32 3.59
C ASP A 187 16.82 21.48 3.11
N ARG A 188 16.84 20.14 3.29
CA ARG A 188 15.81 19.20 2.84
C ARG A 188 15.48 19.33 1.35
N LYS A 189 16.49 19.47 0.49
CA LYS A 189 16.31 19.61 -0.96
C LYS A 189 16.01 18.27 -1.63
N ASP A 190 16.54 17.18 -1.10
CA ASP A 190 16.31 15.85 -1.68
C ASP A 190 14.92 15.32 -1.30
N TRP A 191 14.24 14.70 -2.27
CA TRP A 191 12.91 14.15 -2.06
C TRP A 191 12.92 12.95 -1.12
N VAL A 192 13.91 12.08 -1.21
CA VAL A 192 14.04 10.91 -0.33
C VAL A 192 14.27 11.38 1.10
N HIS A 193 15.07 12.43 1.30
CA HIS A 193 15.21 13.08 2.61
C HIS A 193 13.84 13.54 3.13
N ARG A 194 13.12 14.36 2.37
CA ARG A 194 11.80 14.88 2.79
C ARG A 194 10.80 13.77 3.13
N GLU A 195 10.78 12.69 2.36
CA GLU A 195 9.91 11.54 2.60
C GLU A 195 10.27 10.81 3.89
N ILE A 196 11.57 10.57 4.13
CA ILE A 196 12.05 9.93 5.36
C ILE A 196 11.72 10.79 6.58
N ALA A 197 12.00 12.09 6.52
CA ALA A 197 11.71 13.03 7.60
C ALA A 197 10.20 13.02 7.94
N ALA A 198 9.34 13.03 6.92
CA ALA A 198 7.88 12.94 7.12
C ALA A 198 7.45 11.58 7.71
N ALA A 199 8.03 10.47 7.25
CA ALA A 199 7.72 9.15 7.80
C ALA A 199 8.08 9.04 9.28
N LEU A 200 9.21 9.64 9.68
CA LEU A 200 9.65 9.71 11.08
C LEU A 200 8.73 10.61 11.92
N GLU A 201 8.41 11.80 11.43
CA GLU A 201 7.50 12.75 12.10
C GLU A 201 6.11 12.13 12.35
N HIS A 202 5.59 11.39 11.38
CA HIS A 202 4.29 10.73 11.47
C HIS A 202 4.34 9.32 12.10
N LYS A 203 5.51 8.89 12.59
CA LYS A 203 5.71 7.59 13.25
C LYS A 203 5.20 6.41 12.41
N CYS A 204 5.41 6.47 11.10
CA CYS A 204 5.12 5.35 10.21
C CYS A 204 5.96 4.13 10.59
N ASN A 205 5.48 2.93 10.29
CA ASN A 205 6.30 1.71 10.39
C ASN A 205 7.33 1.69 9.26
N ILE A 206 8.55 2.16 9.53
CA ILE A 206 9.63 2.26 8.55
C ILE A 206 10.33 0.91 8.41
N ILE A 207 10.40 0.37 7.20
CA ILE A 207 11.05 -0.90 6.88
C ILE A 207 12.07 -0.66 5.77
N PRO A 208 13.38 -0.57 6.12
CA PRO A 208 14.44 -0.48 5.13
C PRO A 208 14.61 -1.80 4.35
N ILE A 209 14.68 -1.74 3.02
CA ILE A 209 15.02 -2.86 2.14
C ILE A 209 16.39 -2.59 1.55
N MET A 210 17.40 -3.36 1.95
CA MET A 210 18.79 -3.17 1.55
C MET A 210 19.14 -4.11 0.39
N ASP A 211 19.49 -3.54 -0.75
CA ASP A 211 19.99 -4.23 -1.92
C ASP A 211 21.42 -3.76 -2.19
N ASN A 212 22.41 -4.59 -1.86
CA ASN A 212 23.84 -4.27 -1.95
C ASN A 212 24.21 -2.87 -1.39
N PHE A 213 23.56 -2.49 -0.28
CA PHE A 213 23.70 -1.18 0.34
C PHE A 213 24.41 -1.27 1.69
N ASP A 214 25.34 -0.35 1.89
CA ASP A 214 26.06 -0.14 3.14
C ASP A 214 25.63 1.19 3.78
N TRP A 215 25.38 1.15 5.08
CA TRP A 215 25.00 2.35 5.83
C TRP A 215 26.17 3.34 5.89
N PRO A 216 25.96 4.63 5.54
CA PRO A 216 26.94 5.66 5.80
C PRO A 216 27.08 5.88 7.32
N PRO A 217 28.20 6.47 7.79
CA PRO A 217 28.33 6.91 9.17
C PRO A 217 27.16 7.80 9.57
N SER A 218 26.52 7.50 10.70
CA SER A 218 25.31 8.19 11.16
C SER A 218 25.50 9.70 11.29
N GLU A 219 26.72 10.15 11.61
CA GLU A 219 27.08 11.57 11.76
C GLU A 219 26.96 12.37 10.46
N LYS A 220 27.13 11.73 9.29
CA LYS A 220 26.99 12.38 7.97
C LYS A 220 25.55 12.53 7.53
N LEU A 221 24.63 11.82 8.16
CA LEU A 221 23.20 12.00 7.93
C LEU A 221 22.70 13.19 8.76
N PRO A 222 21.84 14.05 8.17
CA PRO A 222 21.11 15.08 8.89
C PRO A 222 20.40 14.53 10.12
N GLU A 223 20.33 15.34 11.17
CA GLU A 223 19.87 14.93 12.50
C GLU A 223 18.42 14.41 12.51
N ASP A 224 17.57 14.98 11.65
CA ASP A 224 16.16 14.62 11.52
C ASP A 224 15.92 13.24 10.89
N ILE A 225 16.82 12.77 10.02
CA ILE A 225 16.71 11.45 9.39
C ILE A 225 17.67 10.40 9.95
N ARG A 226 18.69 10.80 10.73
CA ARG A 226 19.71 9.90 11.28
C ARG A 226 19.14 8.67 11.99
N SER A 227 17.96 8.79 12.60
CA SER A 227 17.31 7.70 13.32
C SER A 227 16.98 6.48 12.45
N ILE A 228 16.90 6.61 11.12
CA ILE A 228 16.63 5.49 10.20
C ILE A 228 17.66 4.35 10.31
N THR A 229 18.89 4.64 10.73
CA THR A 229 19.96 3.64 10.84
C THR A 229 19.69 2.60 11.93
N PHE A 230 18.77 2.88 12.84
CA PHE A 230 18.40 1.98 13.95
C PHE A 230 17.18 1.10 13.65
N PHE A 231 16.53 1.28 12.48
CA PHE A 231 15.37 0.48 12.11
C PHE A 231 15.77 -0.89 11.60
N ASN A 232 14.98 -1.91 11.95
CA ASN A 232 15.19 -3.27 11.47
C ASN A 232 14.82 -3.35 9.98
N GLY A 233 15.80 -3.68 9.14
CA GLY A 233 15.59 -3.85 7.70
C GLY A 233 15.58 -5.30 7.22
N VAL A 234 15.17 -5.47 5.97
CA VAL A 234 15.26 -6.72 5.22
C VAL A 234 16.37 -6.59 4.18
N ARG A 235 17.33 -7.51 4.20
CA ARG A 235 18.32 -7.62 3.12
C ARG A 235 17.68 -8.34 1.95
N TRP A 236 17.70 -7.72 0.79
CA TRP A 236 17.19 -8.28 -0.45
C TRP A 236 18.21 -9.27 -1.03
N ILE A 237 17.73 -10.43 -1.47
CA ILE A 237 18.56 -11.45 -2.13
C ILE A 237 17.81 -11.90 -3.38
N HIS A 238 18.40 -11.68 -4.55
CA HIS A 238 17.73 -11.92 -5.84
C HIS A 238 17.33 -13.38 -6.06
N ASP A 239 18.05 -14.33 -5.48
CA ASP A 239 17.75 -15.77 -5.59
C ASP A 239 16.61 -16.21 -4.66
N TYR A 240 16.28 -15.41 -3.63
CA TYR A 240 15.32 -15.75 -2.58
C TYR A 240 14.23 -14.67 -2.40
N GLN A 241 13.69 -14.18 -3.52
CA GLN A 241 12.74 -13.06 -3.55
C GLN A 241 11.50 -13.32 -2.70
N ASP A 242 10.89 -14.51 -2.84
CA ASP A 242 9.67 -14.86 -2.11
C ASP A 242 9.89 -14.85 -0.59
N ALA A 243 11.03 -15.37 -0.12
CA ALA A 243 11.37 -15.36 1.30
C ALA A 243 11.61 -13.94 1.83
N CYS A 244 12.23 -13.06 1.03
CA CYS A 244 12.38 -11.65 1.37
C CYS A 244 11.01 -10.95 1.48
N VAL A 245 10.10 -11.22 0.54
CA VAL A 245 8.73 -10.68 0.55
C VAL A 245 7.92 -11.22 1.72
N ASP A 246 8.02 -12.52 2.04
CA ASP A 246 7.39 -13.12 3.22
C ASP A 246 7.84 -12.45 4.51
N LYS A 247 9.15 -12.20 4.63
CA LYS A 247 9.71 -11.50 5.79
C LYS A 247 9.20 -10.06 5.87
N LEU A 248 9.16 -9.36 4.73
CA LEU A 248 8.61 -8.01 4.63
C LEU A 248 7.14 -7.97 5.04
N GLU A 249 6.32 -8.92 4.60
CA GLU A 249 4.91 -9.01 4.98
C GLU A 249 4.73 -9.15 6.50
N ARG A 250 5.54 -9.97 7.17
CA ARG A 250 5.50 -10.10 8.64
C ARG A 250 5.79 -8.77 9.34
N PHE A 251 6.69 -7.96 8.79
CA PHE A 251 7.00 -6.63 9.31
C PHE A 251 5.83 -5.65 9.08
N LEU A 252 5.13 -5.76 7.94
CA LEU A 252 3.97 -4.94 7.62
C LEU A 252 2.74 -5.27 8.49
N ARG A 253 2.58 -6.53 8.88
CA ARG A 253 1.47 -6.99 9.74
C ARG A 253 1.74 -6.78 11.24
N GLY A 254 2.99 -6.53 11.62
CA GLY A 254 3.38 -6.28 13.01
C GLY A 254 3.63 -7.54 13.85
N ASP A 255 3.72 -8.72 13.22
CA ASP A 255 3.82 -10.02 13.90
C ASP A 255 5.17 -10.26 14.60
N VAL A 256 6.14 -9.37 14.42
CA VAL A 256 7.51 -9.54 14.93
C VAL A 256 7.63 -9.32 16.44
N ASN A 257 6.63 -8.66 17.07
CA ASN A 257 6.65 -8.37 18.52
C ASN A 257 5.74 -9.26 19.39
N SER A 258 4.88 -10.11 18.83
CA SER A 258 3.96 -10.93 19.65
C SER A 258 4.59 -12.18 20.27
N ARG A 259 5.81 -12.58 19.87
CA ARG A 259 6.47 -13.80 20.37
C ARG A 259 7.45 -13.61 21.55
N LYS A 260 7.61 -12.39 22.08
CA LYS A 260 8.42 -12.16 23.29
C LYS A 260 7.63 -12.25 24.60
N GLY A 261 6.31 -12.39 24.56
CA GLY A 261 5.43 -12.45 25.75
C GLY A 261 4.98 -13.84 26.21
N GLN A 262 5.40 -14.91 25.53
CA GLN A 262 4.84 -16.26 25.78
C GLN A 262 5.90 -17.36 25.90
N LEU A 263 7.07 -17.01 26.44
CA LEU A 263 8.09 -17.98 26.88
C LEU A 263 8.64 -17.60 28.26
N GLN A 264 7.75 -17.30 29.21
CA GLN A 264 8.10 -17.11 30.63
C GLN A 264 6.99 -17.60 31.59
N SER A 265 6.15 -18.54 31.17
CA SER A 265 5.14 -19.14 32.07
C SER A 265 4.92 -20.63 31.86
N MET A 266 5.98 -21.42 31.65
CA MET A 266 5.92 -22.87 31.82
C MET A 266 7.26 -23.40 32.35
N SER A 267 7.61 -23.02 33.57
CA SER A 267 8.62 -23.74 34.35
C SER A 267 8.24 -23.71 35.83
N ASN A 268 7.11 -24.32 36.17
CA ASN A 268 6.94 -24.87 37.50
C ASN A 268 5.86 -25.96 37.50
N GLN A 269 6.29 -27.21 37.42
CA GLN A 269 5.70 -28.43 37.97
C GLN A 269 6.12 -29.63 37.10
N GLY A 270 6.89 -30.55 37.69
CA GLY A 270 7.31 -31.78 37.03
C GLY A 270 8.63 -32.30 37.58
N SER A 271 8.64 -32.67 38.86
CA SER A 271 9.63 -33.59 39.41
C SER A 271 9.46 -34.94 38.71
N PHE A 272 10.50 -35.44 38.04
CA PHE A 272 10.61 -36.85 37.69
C PHE A 272 12.08 -37.25 37.70
N ASP A 273 12.42 -38.09 38.66
CA ASP A 273 13.68 -38.81 38.76
C ASP A 273 13.76 -39.85 37.63
N ASP A 274 14.80 -39.78 36.81
CA ASP A 274 15.51 -41.00 36.37
C ASP A 274 16.88 -40.64 35.75
N PRO A 275 17.94 -41.43 36.03
CA PRO A 275 19.31 -41.15 35.62
C PRO A 275 19.61 -41.78 34.25
N VAL A 276 20.81 -41.53 33.74
CA VAL A 276 21.37 -42.03 32.46
C VAL A 276 21.14 -41.09 31.27
N LEU A 277 21.90 -39.97 31.27
CA LEU A 277 22.69 -39.45 30.12
C LEU A 277 23.30 -38.11 30.53
N ALA A 278 24.28 -38.15 31.43
CA ALA A 278 25.11 -37.00 31.80
C ALA A 278 26.58 -37.32 31.53
N GLN A 279 26.96 -37.38 30.26
CA GLN A 279 28.35 -37.29 29.84
C GLN A 279 28.43 -36.25 28.74
N PHE A 280 28.82 -35.04 29.16
CA PHE A 280 29.62 -34.01 28.47
C PHE A 280 29.35 -32.69 29.20
N LYS A 281 29.85 -32.59 30.44
CA LYS A 281 29.94 -31.33 31.18
C LYS A 281 31.29 -30.68 30.89
N TRP A 282 31.21 -29.51 30.29
CA TRP A 282 32.19 -28.43 30.25
C TRP A 282 32.82 -28.21 31.64
N SER A 283 34.13 -28.35 31.74
CA SER A 283 34.92 -27.99 32.93
C SER A 283 35.45 -26.57 32.75
N SER A 284 34.80 -25.60 33.38
CA SER A 284 35.38 -24.31 33.71
C SER A 284 35.81 -24.34 35.18
N SER A 285 37.12 -24.38 35.41
CA SER A 285 37.72 -24.20 36.73
C SER A 285 38.24 -22.77 36.86
N SER A 286 37.61 -22.02 37.74
CA SER A 286 38.11 -20.78 38.32
C SER A 286 39.36 -21.07 39.16
N SER A 287 40.38 -20.22 39.04
CA SER A 287 41.38 -20.04 40.07
C SER A 287 41.69 -18.55 40.13
N ASN A 288 41.25 -17.94 41.23
CA ASN A 288 41.74 -16.65 41.70
C ASN A 288 43.24 -16.79 41.97
N ASP A 289 44.05 -15.85 41.47
CA ASP A 289 45.16 -15.37 42.27
C ASP A 289 45.41 -13.88 42.04
N ASN A 290 45.66 -13.20 43.16
CA ASN A 290 45.88 -11.77 43.31
C ASN A 290 47.33 -11.41 42.95
N GLY A 291 47.56 -10.19 42.45
CA GLY A 291 48.90 -9.59 42.54
C GLY A 291 49.20 -8.50 41.52
N SER A 292 48.89 -7.24 41.87
CA SER A 292 49.38 -6.04 41.18
C SER A 292 50.91 -5.87 41.32
N PRO A 293 51.57 -5.11 40.43
CA PRO A 293 53.02 -5.17 40.20
C PRO A 293 53.80 -4.13 41.00
N PRO A 294 55.15 -4.22 41.00
CA PRO A 294 55.96 -3.02 41.01
C PRO A 294 56.92 -2.93 39.82
N LYS A 295 57.09 -1.67 39.41
CA LYS A 295 58.09 -1.11 38.52
C LYS A 295 59.51 -1.51 38.95
N ASN A 296 60.42 -1.68 37.99
CA ASN A 296 61.74 -1.07 37.98
C ASN A 296 62.53 -1.45 36.71
N SER A 297 62.77 -0.47 35.85
CA SER A 297 64.08 -0.22 35.22
C SER A 297 65.10 0.14 36.31
N PRO A 298 66.43 -0.09 36.18
CA PRO A 298 67.23 0.30 35.01
C PRO A 298 68.40 -0.63 34.64
N SER A 299 68.89 -0.50 33.40
CA SER A 299 70.30 -0.38 32.99
C SER A 299 70.36 -0.04 31.51
#